data_AF-A0A7X7P4T5-F1
#
_entry.id   AF-A0A7X7P4T5-F1
#
_cell.length_a   1.000
_cell.length_b   1.000
_cell.length_c   1.000
_cell.angle_alpha   90.00
_cell.angle_beta   90.00
_cell.angle_gamma   90.00
#
_symmetry.space_group_name_H-M   'P 1'
#
loop_
_entity.id
_entity.type
_entity.pdbx_description
1 polymer ?
#
loop_
_entity_poly.entity_id
_entity_poly.type
_entity_poly.pdbx_seq_one_letter_code
_entity_poly.pdbx_strand_id
1 'polypeptide(L)'
;MTIPRLFVFVLSAWLLMGCQSPQVPPPESVKTSPSPKTVACTRTRSFDWSLPPDNPEGITEQKLASQTADSLSRQWKNAHEYTGLPCPGCEEDLSVFFDHLGAWQAGLPDAPEPATLLAAAETLRAAPCDDPALLHGHGLLLQDAGRYPEAFDLFLQAAARYDQLGASGILKARNAVAVYVVIHQIGDDHDKDQCFRWKDRALEFLAQGIARDTFRPEDLRPLHAHIRAHWKKIYWTRDGDQRHIVSRRIEELGGGEPWLVRMLRGHHEYRRAWADRGGGFANTVTPEGWKGFADHYARAEADFREALALHPDFPEPIDFLIDIAAAGHNSGSETDYDWFRLAVDAQIDYWPAYKSFVFHTLPRWGGTPEQLAHILNMISENERFDTRLPRYALYHYRTIASDRLTYPGPWTRRGITLHPWRDPDGWAIFRRIYEGYLRHPGPIPFDRSELLMDYLNDAHQFDQPAEFLRILDEHAG
;
A
#
# COMPACT_ATOMS: atom_id res chain seq x y z
N MET A 1 19.86 -14.05 -0.57
CA MET A 1 19.84 -12.69 -1.13
C MET A 1 18.41 -12.39 -1.51
N THR A 2 17.66 -11.87 -0.55
CA THR A 2 16.21 -11.73 -0.53
C THR A 2 15.91 -10.25 -0.70
N ILE A 3 15.22 -9.87 -1.78
CA ILE A 3 14.78 -8.48 -2.00
C ILE A 3 13.57 -8.24 -1.07
N PRO A 4 13.55 -7.17 -0.25
CA PRO A 4 12.42 -6.90 0.63
C PRO A 4 11.13 -6.66 -0.18
N ARG A 5 10.06 -7.29 0.29
CA ARG A 5 8.80 -7.57 -0.41
C ARG A 5 7.88 -6.37 -0.70
N LEU A 6 8.38 -5.14 -0.58
CA LEU A 6 7.68 -3.96 -1.09
C LEU A 6 8.21 -3.43 -2.44
N PHE A 7 9.34 -3.94 -2.95
CA PHE A 7 10.00 -3.36 -4.13
C PHE A 7 9.85 -4.14 -5.45
N VAL A 8 9.40 -5.40 -5.42
CA VAL A 8 9.36 -6.28 -6.62
C VAL A 8 8.22 -5.92 -7.60
N PHE A 9 7.25 -5.08 -7.22
CA PHE A 9 6.13 -4.72 -8.10
C PHE A 9 6.33 -3.50 -9.00
N VAL A 10 7.44 -2.78 -8.91
CA VAL A 10 7.64 -1.52 -9.68
C VAL A 10 8.54 -1.71 -10.91
N LEU A 11 9.44 -2.69 -10.93
CA LEU A 11 10.38 -2.88 -12.06
C LEU A 11 9.86 -3.77 -13.20
N SER A 12 8.87 -4.63 -12.96
CA SER A 12 8.31 -5.53 -13.98
C SER A 12 7.27 -4.89 -14.91
N ALA A 13 6.78 -3.68 -14.59
CA ALA A 13 5.84 -2.94 -15.43
C ALA A 13 6.50 -2.15 -16.58
N TRP A 14 7.83 -1.95 -16.55
CA TRP A 14 8.55 -1.17 -17.57
C TRP A 14 9.12 -2.01 -18.72
N LEU A 15 9.22 -3.35 -18.57
CA LEU A 15 9.86 -4.23 -19.55
C LEU A 15 8.89 -5.04 -20.44
N LEU A 16 7.56 -4.95 -20.22
CA LEU A 16 6.56 -5.72 -21.00
C LEU A 16 5.60 -4.87 -21.86
N MET A 17 5.84 -3.57 -22.01
CA MET A 17 5.16 -2.74 -23.03
C MET A 17 6.15 -2.30 -24.11
N GLY A 18 6.80 -3.28 -24.74
CA GLY A 18 7.46 -3.12 -26.03
C GLY A 18 6.44 -3.17 -27.17
N CYS A 19 5.48 -2.24 -27.20
CA CYS A 19 4.68 -1.99 -28.40
C CYS A 19 5.20 -0.70 -29.04
N GLN A 20 5.93 -0.85 -30.14
CA GLN A 20 6.30 0.26 -31.02
C GLN A 20 5.03 1.04 -31.36
N SER A 21 4.97 2.30 -30.91
CA SER A 21 3.91 3.22 -31.31
C SER A 21 4.09 3.57 -32.80
N PRO A 22 3.07 3.45 -33.65
CA PRO A 22 3.18 3.94 -35.02
C PRO A 22 3.38 5.46 -35.00
N GLN A 23 4.37 5.96 -35.75
CA GLN A 23 4.63 7.39 -35.89
C GLN A 23 3.42 8.08 -36.54
N VAL A 24 2.69 8.87 -35.76
CA VAL A 24 1.66 9.78 -36.27
C VAL A 24 2.32 11.14 -36.51
N PRO A 25 2.22 11.74 -37.71
CA PRO A 25 2.77 13.08 -37.96
C PRO A 25 2.02 14.14 -37.14
N PRO A 26 2.67 15.26 -36.79
CA PRO A 26 2.06 16.29 -35.95
C PRO A 26 0.83 16.91 -36.65
N PRO A 27 -0.30 17.11 -35.94
CA PRO A 27 -1.47 17.75 -36.52
C PRO A 27 -1.21 19.24 -36.79
N GLU A 28 -1.68 19.71 -37.94
CA GLU A 28 -1.65 21.12 -38.34
C GLU A 28 -2.38 22.02 -37.34
N SER A 29 -1.88 23.25 -37.20
CA SER A 29 -2.38 24.27 -36.28
C SER A 29 -3.83 24.67 -36.56
N VAL A 30 -4.78 24.02 -35.88
CA VAL A 30 -6.18 24.45 -35.86
C VAL A 30 -6.34 25.60 -34.85
N LYS A 31 -6.85 26.72 -35.35
CA LYS A 31 -7.18 27.92 -34.57
C LYS A 31 -8.14 27.57 -33.43
N THR A 32 -7.71 27.83 -32.20
CA THR A 32 -8.46 27.59 -30.97
C THR A 32 -9.65 28.54 -30.84
N SER A 33 -10.87 28.00 -30.85
CA SER A 33 -12.04 28.64 -30.22
C SER A 33 -11.90 28.50 -28.69
N PRO A 34 -12.38 29.48 -27.90
CA PRO A 34 -12.14 29.49 -26.46
C PRO A 34 -12.90 28.34 -25.79
N SER A 35 -12.14 27.42 -25.20
CA SER A 35 -12.67 26.42 -24.27
C SER A 35 -13.43 27.12 -23.13
N PRO A 36 -14.54 26.54 -22.62
CA PRO A 36 -15.09 26.97 -21.35
C PRO A 36 -13.96 26.83 -20.34
N LYS A 37 -13.62 27.94 -19.68
CA LYS A 37 -12.59 27.95 -18.64
C LYS A 37 -12.97 26.90 -17.61
N THR A 38 -12.29 25.76 -17.59
CA THR A 38 -11.98 25.11 -16.33
C THR A 38 -11.44 26.24 -15.47
N VAL A 39 -12.13 26.55 -14.38
CA VAL A 39 -11.60 27.48 -13.39
C VAL A 39 -10.36 26.81 -12.86
N ALA A 40 -9.22 27.05 -13.52
CA ALA A 40 -7.93 26.85 -12.94
C ALA A 40 -7.97 27.69 -11.67
N CYS A 41 -8.10 27.00 -10.54
CA CYS A 41 -8.06 27.61 -9.22
C CYS A 41 -6.67 28.24 -9.08
N THR A 42 -6.55 29.48 -9.56
CA THR A 42 -5.40 30.36 -9.40
C THR A 42 -5.46 30.98 -8.01
N ARG A 43 -5.70 30.15 -6.99
CA ARG A 43 -5.36 30.51 -5.62
C ARG A 43 -3.89 30.20 -5.49
N THR A 44 -3.06 31.24 -5.45
CA THR A 44 -1.71 31.16 -4.88
C THR A 44 -1.91 30.69 -3.44
N ARG A 45 -1.77 29.38 -3.21
CA ARG A 45 -2.06 28.76 -1.90
C ARG A 45 -0.97 29.19 -0.93
N SER A 46 -1.27 30.12 -0.02
CA SER A 46 -0.41 30.43 1.12
C SER A 46 -0.81 29.53 2.28
N PHE A 47 -0.27 28.31 2.32
CA PHE A 47 -0.39 27.46 3.50
C PHE A 47 0.75 27.79 4.48
N ASP A 48 0.49 27.59 5.77
CA ASP A 48 1.56 27.37 6.73
C ASP A 48 2.04 25.93 6.54
N TRP A 49 3.08 25.77 5.74
CA TRP A 49 3.56 24.50 5.21
C TRP A 49 4.39 23.67 6.22
N SER A 50 4.13 23.82 7.52
CA SER A 50 4.78 23.00 8.55
C SER A 50 4.06 21.65 8.72
N LEU A 51 4.80 20.60 9.08
CA LEU A 51 4.16 19.44 9.72
C LEU A 51 3.51 19.88 11.04
N PRO A 52 2.48 19.16 11.52
CA PRO A 52 2.06 19.26 12.91
C PRO A 52 3.25 19.06 13.86
N PRO A 53 3.20 19.63 15.08
CA PRO A 53 4.20 19.35 16.10
C PRO A 53 4.38 17.84 16.27
N ASP A 54 5.63 17.40 16.47
CA ASP A 54 5.91 15.98 16.67
C ASP A 54 5.09 15.44 17.84
N ASN A 55 4.34 14.37 17.57
CA ASN A 55 3.59 13.62 18.56
C ASN A 55 4.37 12.33 18.85
N PRO A 56 5.25 12.31 19.87
CA PRO A 56 6.09 11.14 20.15
C PRO A 56 5.29 9.90 20.55
N GLU A 57 4.04 10.06 20.97
CA GLU A 57 3.12 8.96 21.33
C GLU A 57 2.28 8.46 20.14
N GLY A 58 2.32 9.18 19.01
CA GLY A 58 1.58 8.86 17.80
C GLY A 58 1.88 7.46 17.27
N ILE A 59 0.94 6.90 16.52
CA ILE A 59 1.20 5.62 15.84
C ILE A 59 2.22 5.89 14.73
N THR A 60 3.25 5.05 14.65
CA THR A 60 4.20 4.99 13.53
C THR A 60 3.95 3.71 12.73
N GLU A 61 4.51 3.61 11.53
CA GLU A 61 4.46 2.40 10.71
C GLU A 61 5.04 1.21 11.49
N GLN A 62 6.12 1.41 12.25
CA GLN A 62 6.73 0.37 13.07
C GLN A 62 5.82 -0.09 14.22
N LYS A 63 5.16 0.86 14.91
CA LYS A 63 4.20 0.55 15.99
C LYS A 63 2.98 -0.20 15.43
N LEU A 64 2.49 0.22 14.26
CA LEU A 64 1.41 -0.47 13.55
C LEU A 64 1.82 -1.87 13.07
N ALA A 65 3.05 -2.05 12.60
CA ALA A 65 3.57 -3.37 12.22
C ALA A 65 3.63 -4.32 13.43
N SER A 66 4.03 -3.81 14.60
CA SER A 66 4.03 -4.59 15.84
C SER A 66 2.61 -4.99 16.26
N GLN A 67 1.65 -4.05 16.23
CA GLN A 67 0.23 -4.35 16.47
C GLN A 67 -0.34 -5.34 15.45
N THR A 68 0.11 -5.26 14.20
CA THR A 68 -0.25 -6.19 13.12
C THR A 68 0.26 -7.60 13.42
N ALA A 69 1.51 -7.73 13.88
CA ALA A 69 2.09 -9.01 14.27
C ALA A 69 1.29 -9.66 15.41
N ASP A 70 1.00 -8.89 16.46
CA ASP A 70 0.19 -9.36 17.60
C ASP A 70 -1.22 -9.77 17.16
N SER A 71 -1.85 -8.99 16.29
CA SER A 71 -3.17 -9.30 15.73
C SER A 71 -3.15 -10.58 14.92
N LEU A 72 -2.15 -10.77 14.05
CA LEU A 72 -2.03 -11.97 13.22
C LEU A 72 -1.73 -13.20 14.06
N SER A 73 -0.81 -13.11 15.02
CA SER A 73 -0.53 -14.19 15.98
C SER A 73 -1.81 -14.65 16.68
N ARG A 74 -2.56 -13.70 17.27
CA ARG A 74 -3.84 -14.03 17.92
C ARG A 74 -4.82 -14.68 16.97
N GLN A 75 -4.94 -14.19 15.73
CA GLN A 75 -5.85 -14.77 14.75
C GLN A 75 -5.47 -16.21 14.39
N TRP A 76 -4.17 -16.51 14.25
CA TRP A 76 -3.69 -17.86 14.01
C TRP A 76 -3.94 -18.79 15.20
N LYS A 77 -3.65 -18.34 16.42
CA LYS A 77 -3.89 -19.10 17.65
C LYS A 77 -5.38 -19.34 17.88
N ASN A 78 -6.22 -18.32 17.68
CA ASN A 78 -7.67 -18.46 17.74
C ASN A 78 -8.20 -19.42 16.66
N ALA A 79 -7.59 -19.44 15.47
CA ALA A 79 -7.96 -20.40 14.43
C ALA A 79 -7.67 -21.83 14.87
N HIS A 80 -6.52 -22.07 15.49
CA HIS A 80 -6.16 -23.36 16.08
C HIS A 80 -7.13 -23.76 17.19
N GLU A 81 -7.33 -22.87 18.18
CA GLU A 81 -8.25 -23.10 19.31
C GLU A 81 -9.67 -23.40 18.85
N TYR A 82 -10.17 -22.67 17.85
CA TYR A 82 -11.50 -22.88 17.29
C TYR A 82 -11.67 -24.25 16.65
N THR A 83 -10.62 -24.79 16.03
CA THR A 83 -10.69 -26.11 15.39
C THR A 83 -10.78 -27.25 16.41
N GLY A 84 -10.27 -27.03 17.63
CA GLY A 84 -10.23 -28.02 18.69
C GLY A 84 -9.45 -29.29 18.33
N LEU A 85 -8.67 -29.26 17.24
CA LEU A 85 -7.87 -30.40 16.80
C LEU A 85 -6.60 -30.48 17.63
N PRO A 86 -6.35 -31.59 18.35
CA PRO A 86 -5.16 -31.71 19.17
C PRO A 86 -3.90 -31.76 18.28
N CYS A 87 -2.81 -31.16 18.76
CA CYS A 87 -1.45 -31.30 18.24
C CYS A 87 -0.61 -31.99 19.32
N PRO A 88 -0.80 -33.31 19.61
CA PRO A 88 -0.23 -33.90 20.81
C PRO A 88 1.29 -33.81 20.84
N GLY A 89 1.84 -33.08 21.82
CA GLY A 89 3.27 -32.94 22.03
C GLY A 89 3.94 -31.87 21.16
N CYS A 90 3.15 -31.01 20.51
CA CYS A 90 3.61 -29.90 19.68
C CYS A 90 2.86 -28.58 19.94
N GLU A 91 2.03 -28.51 20.98
CA GLU A 91 1.18 -27.35 21.24
C GLU A 91 1.98 -26.06 21.50
N GLU A 92 3.06 -26.15 22.28
CA GLU A 92 3.93 -25.00 22.57
C GLU A 92 4.69 -24.54 21.32
N ASP A 93 5.29 -25.47 20.58
CA ASP A 93 6.00 -25.18 19.32
C ASP A 93 5.06 -24.59 18.25
N LEU A 94 3.82 -25.05 18.18
CA LEU A 94 2.81 -24.52 17.26
C LEU A 94 2.41 -23.09 17.63
N SER A 95 2.25 -22.79 18.92
CA SER A 95 1.98 -21.43 19.41
C SER A 95 3.12 -20.47 19.07
N VAL A 96 4.37 -20.88 19.30
CA VAL A 96 5.58 -20.11 18.94
C VAL A 96 5.69 -19.93 17.42
N PHE A 97 5.37 -20.97 16.64
CA PHE A 97 5.32 -20.87 15.19
C PHE A 97 4.33 -19.79 14.73
N PHE A 98 3.14 -19.70 15.34
CA PHE A 98 2.16 -18.67 14.99
C PHE A 98 2.59 -17.25 15.38
N ASP A 99 3.32 -17.08 16.48
CA ASP A 99 3.93 -15.79 16.82
C ASP A 99 4.93 -15.34 15.75
N HIS A 100 5.84 -16.24 15.38
CA HIS A 100 6.85 -15.95 14.36
C HIS A 100 6.24 -15.76 12.97
N LEU A 101 5.21 -16.53 12.62
CA LEU A 101 4.48 -16.36 11.37
C LEU A 101 3.79 -14.99 11.32
N GLY A 102 3.15 -14.56 12.43
CA GLY A 102 2.56 -13.24 12.55
C GLY A 102 3.58 -12.11 12.39
N ALA A 103 4.73 -12.22 13.06
CA ALA A 103 5.84 -11.27 12.93
C ALA A 103 6.36 -11.16 11.49
N TRP A 104 6.57 -12.31 10.83
CA TRP A 104 7.00 -12.37 9.43
C TRP A 104 5.98 -11.75 8.48
N GLN A 105 4.69 -12.07 8.64
CA GLN A 105 3.62 -11.48 7.81
C GLN A 105 3.48 -9.97 8.01
N ALA A 106 3.74 -9.47 9.22
CA ALA A 106 3.77 -8.05 9.51
C ALA A 106 5.03 -7.33 9.00
N GLY A 107 6.06 -8.09 8.58
CA GLY A 107 7.32 -7.55 8.09
C GLY A 107 8.17 -6.92 9.19
N LEU A 108 8.12 -7.46 10.41
CA LEU A 108 8.98 -6.99 11.50
C LEU A 108 10.46 -7.27 11.18
N PRO A 109 11.39 -6.33 11.46
CA PRO A 109 12.82 -6.51 11.16
C PRO A 109 13.48 -7.69 11.87
N ASP A 110 12.97 -8.08 13.03
CA ASP A 110 13.44 -9.18 13.88
C ASP A 110 12.65 -10.48 13.67
N ALA A 111 11.71 -10.51 12.72
CA ALA A 111 11.00 -11.72 12.37
C ALA A 111 11.97 -12.80 11.86
N PRO A 112 11.76 -14.09 12.19
CA PRO A 112 12.61 -15.15 11.67
C PRO A 112 12.60 -15.21 10.15
N GLU A 113 13.75 -15.57 9.57
CA GLU A 113 13.89 -15.74 8.13
C GLU A 113 12.88 -16.78 7.58
N PRO A 114 12.34 -16.59 6.38
CA PRO A 114 11.32 -17.48 5.81
C PRO A 114 11.77 -18.95 5.76
N ALA A 115 13.05 -19.21 5.51
CA ALA A 115 13.61 -20.56 5.49
C ALA A 115 13.59 -21.24 6.88
N THR A 116 13.82 -20.47 7.95
CA THR A 116 13.74 -20.97 9.34
C THR A 116 12.29 -21.29 9.69
N LEU A 117 11.35 -20.42 9.31
CA LEU A 117 9.92 -20.67 9.50
C LEU A 117 9.43 -21.89 8.72
N LEU A 118 9.88 -22.06 7.49
CA LEU A 118 9.54 -23.20 6.66
C LEU A 118 10.02 -24.52 7.29
N ALA A 119 11.26 -24.57 7.78
CA ALA A 119 11.79 -25.74 8.48
C ALA A 119 11.01 -26.06 9.77
N ALA A 120 10.59 -25.04 10.51
CA ALA A 120 9.73 -25.21 11.69
C ALA A 120 8.36 -25.80 11.31
N ALA A 121 7.73 -25.29 10.23
CA ALA A 121 6.47 -25.80 9.72
C ALA A 121 6.57 -27.27 9.26
N GLU A 122 7.65 -27.64 8.55
CA GLU A 122 7.92 -29.02 8.13
C GLU A 122 8.10 -29.97 9.33
N THR A 123 8.76 -29.49 10.39
CA THR A 123 8.93 -30.25 11.64
C THR A 123 7.59 -30.48 12.35
N LEU A 124 6.77 -29.42 12.50
CA LEU A 124 5.43 -29.52 13.08
C LEU A 124 4.52 -30.45 12.27
N ARG A 125 4.67 -30.49 10.95
CA ARG A 125 3.91 -31.37 10.05
C ARG A 125 4.32 -32.83 10.12
N ALA A 126 5.50 -33.16 10.65
CA ALA A 126 5.89 -34.54 10.91
C ALA A 126 5.17 -35.13 12.14
N ALA A 127 4.66 -34.28 13.04
CA ALA A 127 3.77 -34.69 14.12
C ALA A 127 2.35 -34.97 13.59
N PRO A 128 1.52 -35.76 14.31
CA PRO A 128 0.13 -36.02 13.95
C PRO A 128 -0.76 -34.79 14.25
N CYS A 129 -0.44 -33.65 13.64
CA CYS A 129 -1.17 -32.40 13.71
C CYS A 129 -1.92 -32.17 12.41
N ASP A 130 -3.25 -32.14 12.46
CA ASP A 130 -4.11 -31.90 11.30
C ASP A 130 -4.76 -30.50 11.34
N ASP A 131 -4.02 -29.54 11.90
CA ASP A 131 -4.51 -28.18 12.09
C ASP A 131 -4.56 -27.39 10.76
N PRO A 132 -5.71 -26.83 10.36
CA PRO A 132 -5.83 -26.09 9.10
C PRO A 132 -5.10 -24.74 9.09
N ALA A 133 -4.87 -24.11 10.25
CA ALA A 133 -4.03 -22.91 10.33
C ALA A 133 -2.54 -23.25 10.12
N LEU A 134 -2.06 -24.40 10.62
CA LEU A 134 -0.72 -24.90 10.30
C LEU A 134 -0.59 -25.20 8.80
N LEU A 135 -1.57 -25.88 8.20
CA LEU A 135 -1.57 -26.17 6.76
C LEU A 135 -1.52 -24.89 5.92
N HIS A 136 -2.34 -23.90 6.27
CA HIS A 136 -2.36 -22.60 5.60
C HIS A 136 -1.03 -21.86 5.79
N GLY A 137 -0.55 -21.73 7.03
CA GLY A 137 0.73 -21.06 7.33
C GLY A 137 1.92 -21.70 6.60
N HIS A 138 1.99 -23.03 6.59
CA HIS A 138 3.00 -23.78 5.84
C HIS A 138 2.88 -23.55 4.32
N GLY A 139 1.66 -23.55 3.79
CA GLY A 139 1.42 -23.23 2.37
C GLY A 139 1.94 -21.84 1.98
N LEU A 140 1.77 -20.82 2.84
CA LEU A 140 2.30 -19.47 2.60
C LEU A 140 3.83 -19.46 2.52
N LEU A 141 4.50 -20.25 3.37
CA LEU A 141 5.96 -20.37 3.40
C LEU A 141 6.49 -21.16 2.18
N LEU A 142 5.78 -22.19 1.73
CA LEU A 142 6.10 -22.89 0.49
C LEU A 142 5.91 -21.99 -0.73
N GLN A 143 4.84 -21.20 -0.76
CA GLN A 143 4.59 -20.22 -1.81
C GLN A 143 5.71 -19.17 -1.85
N ASP A 144 6.18 -18.70 -0.69
CA ASP A 144 7.34 -17.81 -0.56
C ASP A 144 8.60 -18.43 -1.16
N ALA A 145 8.86 -19.69 -0.84
CA ALA A 145 10.01 -20.45 -1.33
C ALA A 145 9.90 -20.87 -2.82
N GLY A 146 8.80 -20.52 -3.50
CA GLY A 146 8.56 -20.88 -4.90
C GLY A 146 8.11 -22.33 -5.12
N ARG A 147 7.75 -23.05 -4.06
CA ARG A 147 7.25 -24.45 -4.09
C ARG A 147 5.74 -24.47 -4.30
N TYR A 148 5.28 -23.91 -5.42
CA TYR A 148 3.86 -23.63 -5.66
C TYR A 148 2.92 -24.85 -5.69
N PRO A 149 3.27 -25.99 -6.33
CA PRO A 149 2.39 -27.17 -6.32
C PRO A 149 2.15 -27.71 -4.90
N GLU A 150 3.19 -27.73 -4.07
CA GLU A 150 3.10 -28.20 -2.68
C GLU A 150 2.27 -27.22 -1.83
N ALA A 151 2.47 -25.91 -2.03
CA ALA A 151 1.64 -24.89 -1.40
C ALA A 151 0.16 -25.04 -1.77
N PHE A 152 -0.15 -25.29 -3.05
CA PHE A 152 -1.51 -25.50 -3.53
C PHE A 152 -2.20 -26.68 -2.85
N ASP A 153 -1.52 -27.83 -2.75
CA ASP A 153 -2.06 -29.01 -2.08
C ASP A 153 -2.37 -28.73 -0.61
N LEU A 154 -1.51 -27.97 0.09
CA LEU A 154 -1.76 -27.58 1.48
C LEU A 154 -2.94 -26.62 1.62
N PHE A 155 -3.06 -25.62 0.73
CA PHE A 155 -4.20 -24.71 0.78
C PHE A 155 -5.53 -25.40 0.48
N LEU A 156 -5.55 -26.39 -0.41
CA LEU A 156 -6.76 -27.20 -0.67
C LEU A 156 -7.15 -28.04 0.56
N GLN A 157 -6.17 -28.65 1.23
CA GLN A 157 -6.40 -29.39 2.47
C GLN A 157 -6.94 -28.45 3.57
N ALA A 158 -6.31 -27.29 3.76
CA ALA A 158 -6.75 -26.27 4.71
C ALA A 158 -8.18 -25.80 4.40
N ALA A 159 -8.51 -25.56 3.12
CA ALA A 159 -9.85 -25.15 2.72
C ALA A 159 -10.92 -26.19 3.08
N ALA A 160 -10.66 -27.46 2.77
CA ALA A 160 -11.58 -28.55 3.07
C ALA A 160 -11.82 -28.68 4.59
N ARG A 161 -10.77 -28.52 5.40
CA ARG A 161 -10.85 -28.53 6.86
C ARG A 161 -11.62 -27.33 7.41
N TYR A 162 -11.34 -26.11 6.93
CA TYR A 162 -12.09 -24.92 7.34
C TYR A 162 -13.58 -25.02 7.00
N ASP A 163 -13.94 -25.61 5.85
CA ASP A 163 -15.33 -25.88 5.49
C ASP A 163 -15.99 -26.87 6.47
N GLN A 164 -15.32 -28.00 6.73
CA GLN A 164 -15.82 -29.04 7.65
C GLN A 164 -16.06 -28.50 9.07
N LEU A 165 -15.15 -27.65 9.56
CA LEU A 165 -15.17 -27.14 10.92
C LEU A 165 -16.01 -25.87 11.09
N GLY A 166 -16.55 -25.31 10.00
CA GLY A 166 -17.35 -24.08 10.09
C GLY A 166 -16.54 -22.83 10.49
N ALA A 167 -15.24 -22.78 10.18
CA ALA A 167 -14.34 -21.69 10.58
C ALA A 167 -14.80 -20.30 10.11
N SER A 168 -14.23 -19.26 10.75
CA SER A 168 -14.45 -17.84 10.46
C SER A 168 -14.40 -17.52 8.97
N GLY A 169 -15.25 -16.59 8.54
CA GLY A 169 -15.30 -16.14 7.16
C GLY A 169 -13.98 -15.51 6.71
N ILE A 170 -13.32 -14.73 7.58
CA ILE A 170 -12.02 -14.13 7.29
C ILE A 170 -10.92 -15.18 7.06
N LEU A 171 -10.86 -16.24 7.85
CA LEU A 171 -9.86 -17.31 7.66
C LEU A 171 -10.07 -18.04 6.33
N LYS A 172 -11.33 -18.38 6.03
CA LYS A 172 -11.72 -19.00 4.76
C LYS A 172 -11.40 -18.10 3.56
N ALA A 173 -11.67 -16.80 3.69
CA ALA A 173 -11.37 -15.79 2.69
C ALA A 173 -9.86 -15.72 2.41
N ARG A 174 -9.02 -15.61 3.45
CA ARG A 174 -7.55 -15.59 3.29
C ARG A 174 -7.02 -16.84 2.61
N ASN A 175 -7.48 -18.02 3.03
CA ASN A 175 -7.05 -19.26 2.40
C ASN A 175 -7.52 -19.33 0.93
N ALA A 176 -8.75 -18.92 0.62
CA ALA A 176 -9.24 -18.87 -0.76
C ALA A 176 -8.44 -17.91 -1.65
N VAL A 177 -7.99 -16.76 -1.11
CA VAL A 177 -7.04 -15.87 -1.79
C VAL A 177 -5.72 -16.58 -2.07
N ALA A 178 -5.18 -17.29 -1.07
CA ALA A 178 -3.92 -18.02 -1.23
C ALA A 178 -4.02 -19.08 -2.33
N VAL A 179 -5.12 -19.86 -2.37
CA VAL A 179 -5.42 -20.80 -3.46
C VAL A 179 -5.48 -20.08 -4.82
N TYR A 180 -6.22 -18.98 -4.92
CA TYR A 180 -6.34 -18.21 -6.15
C TYR A 180 -4.98 -17.69 -6.65
N VAL A 181 -4.14 -17.17 -5.76
CA VAL A 181 -2.83 -16.63 -6.12
C VAL A 181 -1.87 -17.74 -6.54
N VAL A 182 -1.83 -18.86 -5.82
CA VAL A 182 -0.89 -19.94 -6.14
C VAL A 182 -1.22 -20.62 -7.48
N ILE A 183 -2.50 -20.76 -7.83
CA ILE A 183 -2.92 -21.27 -9.16
C ILE A 183 -2.27 -20.44 -10.28
N HIS A 184 -2.22 -19.11 -10.13
CA HIS A 184 -1.58 -18.25 -11.13
C HIS A 184 -0.06 -18.39 -11.17
N GLN A 185 0.57 -18.76 -10.04
CA GLN A 185 2.02 -18.88 -9.94
C GLN A 185 2.54 -20.22 -10.44
N ILE A 186 1.73 -21.28 -10.36
CA ILE A 186 2.08 -22.59 -10.94
C ILE A 186 2.29 -22.47 -12.46
N GLY A 187 1.59 -21.56 -13.13
CA GLY A 187 1.89 -21.20 -14.52
C GLY A 187 1.69 -22.38 -15.48
N ASP A 188 0.45 -22.79 -15.64
CA ASP A 188 -0.02 -23.60 -16.77
C ASP A 188 -1.51 -23.31 -16.96
N ASP A 189 -2.16 -23.82 -18.00
CA ASP A 189 -3.62 -23.76 -18.23
C ASP A 189 -4.44 -24.50 -17.14
N HIS A 190 -4.09 -24.33 -15.86
CA HIS A 190 -4.89 -24.75 -14.73
C HIS A 190 -6.29 -24.17 -14.88
N ASP A 191 -7.27 -25.06 -14.73
CA ASP A 191 -8.70 -24.84 -14.97
C ASP A 191 -9.08 -23.40 -14.61
N LYS A 192 -9.23 -22.54 -15.62
CA LYS A 192 -9.63 -21.14 -15.42
C LYS A 192 -10.93 -21.08 -14.62
N ASP A 193 -11.79 -22.09 -14.75
CA ASP A 193 -13.01 -22.20 -13.97
C ASP A 193 -12.69 -22.46 -12.49
N GLN A 194 -11.68 -23.26 -12.16
CA GLN A 194 -11.21 -23.44 -10.77
C GLN A 194 -10.71 -22.11 -10.18
N CYS A 195 -9.97 -21.34 -10.97
CA CYS A 195 -9.49 -20.03 -10.55
C CYS A 195 -10.65 -19.07 -10.23
N PHE A 196 -11.63 -18.97 -11.13
CA PHE A 196 -12.82 -18.14 -10.90
C PHE A 196 -13.66 -18.64 -9.72
N ARG A 197 -13.81 -19.96 -9.54
CA ARG A 197 -14.49 -20.54 -8.37
C ARG A 197 -13.84 -20.10 -7.05
N TRP A 198 -12.52 -20.15 -6.94
CA TRP A 198 -11.83 -19.73 -5.71
C TRP A 198 -11.91 -18.22 -5.46
N LYS A 199 -11.89 -17.43 -6.53
CA LYS A 199 -12.14 -16.00 -6.45
C LYS A 199 -13.54 -15.69 -5.90
N ASP A 200 -14.58 -16.33 -6.43
CA ASP A 200 -15.96 -16.11 -5.97
C ASP A 200 -16.14 -16.55 -4.51
N ARG A 201 -15.52 -17.69 -4.14
CA ARG A 201 -15.47 -18.14 -2.74
C ARG A 201 -14.76 -17.14 -1.83
N ALA A 202 -13.64 -16.56 -2.26
CA ALA A 202 -12.95 -15.55 -1.48
C ALA A 202 -13.85 -14.33 -1.22
N LEU A 203 -14.56 -13.84 -2.24
CA LEU A 203 -15.48 -12.71 -2.10
C LEU A 203 -16.66 -13.02 -1.16
N GLU A 204 -17.28 -14.19 -1.29
CA GLU A 204 -18.38 -14.61 -0.40
C GLU A 204 -17.88 -14.78 1.04
N PHE A 205 -16.73 -15.44 1.24
CA PHE A 205 -16.17 -15.62 2.57
C PHE A 205 -15.75 -14.31 3.23
N LEU A 206 -15.26 -13.34 2.45
CA LEU A 206 -14.95 -12.02 2.97
C LEU A 206 -16.22 -11.31 3.45
N ALA A 207 -17.28 -11.36 2.65
CA ALA A 207 -18.56 -10.76 3.02
C ALA A 207 -19.12 -11.42 4.29
N GLN A 208 -19.09 -12.75 4.37
CA GLN A 208 -19.50 -13.48 5.57
C GLN A 208 -18.65 -13.13 6.79
N GLY A 209 -17.32 -13.05 6.62
CA GLY A 209 -16.39 -12.72 7.69
C GLY A 209 -16.61 -11.31 8.24
N ILE A 210 -16.68 -10.30 7.37
CA ILE A 210 -16.94 -8.92 7.80
C ILE A 210 -18.33 -8.79 8.45
N ALA A 211 -19.33 -9.53 7.96
CA ALA A 211 -20.69 -9.46 8.49
C ALA A 211 -20.88 -10.17 9.84
N ARG A 212 -20.12 -11.25 10.12
CA ARG A 212 -20.42 -12.19 11.20
C ARG A 212 -19.28 -12.45 12.18
N ASP A 213 -18.03 -12.25 11.77
CA ASP A 213 -16.90 -12.45 12.67
C ASP A 213 -16.80 -11.29 13.66
N THR A 214 -16.14 -11.52 14.79
CA THR A 214 -15.90 -10.49 15.81
C THR A 214 -14.49 -9.94 15.65
N PHE A 215 -14.37 -8.61 15.64
CA PHE A 215 -13.10 -7.90 15.50
C PHE A 215 -12.81 -7.10 16.75
N ARG A 216 -11.56 -7.09 17.18
CA ARG A 216 -11.08 -6.04 18.09
C ARG A 216 -10.72 -4.80 17.27
N PRO A 217 -10.76 -3.59 17.84
CA PRO A 217 -10.32 -2.38 17.15
C PRO A 217 -8.91 -2.50 16.55
N GLU A 218 -8.00 -3.21 17.23
CA GLU A 218 -6.62 -3.41 16.77
C GLU A 218 -6.52 -4.35 15.56
N ASP A 219 -7.57 -5.12 15.25
CA ASP A 219 -7.59 -6.04 14.11
C ASP A 219 -8.04 -5.36 12.81
N LEU A 220 -8.67 -4.17 12.89
CA LEU A 220 -9.30 -3.49 11.76
C LEU A 220 -8.29 -2.99 10.73
N ARG A 221 -7.29 -2.24 11.18
CA ARG A 221 -6.24 -1.70 10.29
C ARG A 221 -5.40 -2.82 9.65
N PRO A 222 -4.92 -3.84 10.40
CA PRO A 222 -4.27 -5.01 9.81
C PRO A 222 -5.13 -5.71 8.75
N LEU A 223 -6.42 -5.94 9.03
CA LEU A 223 -7.32 -6.57 8.09
C LEU A 223 -7.54 -5.71 6.84
N HIS A 224 -7.74 -4.40 6.99
CA HIS A 224 -7.86 -3.48 5.86
C HIS A 224 -6.58 -3.43 5.01
N ALA A 225 -5.40 -3.37 5.63
CA ALA A 225 -4.12 -3.42 4.94
C ALA A 225 -3.97 -4.73 4.14
N HIS A 226 -4.33 -5.86 4.74
CA HIS A 226 -4.34 -7.16 4.07
C HIS A 226 -5.30 -7.17 2.86
N ILE A 227 -6.52 -6.66 3.04
CA ILE A 227 -7.51 -6.54 1.95
C ILE A 227 -6.92 -5.67 0.82
N ARG A 228 -6.41 -4.48 1.13
CA ARG A 228 -5.84 -3.55 0.14
C ARG A 228 -4.67 -4.16 -0.63
N ALA A 229 -3.78 -4.90 0.03
CA ALA A 229 -2.59 -5.49 -0.57
C ALA A 229 -2.89 -6.70 -1.46
N HIS A 230 -3.70 -7.65 -0.98
CA HIS A 230 -3.83 -8.97 -1.61
C HIS A 230 -5.07 -9.11 -2.51
N TRP A 231 -6.09 -8.27 -2.32
CA TRP A 231 -7.37 -8.47 -2.98
C TRP A 231 -7.52 -7.66 -4.26
N LYS A 232 -6.52 -6.85 -4.64
CA LYS A 232 -6.55 -6.09 -5.90
C LYS A 232 -6.72 -6.99 -7.13
N LYS A 233 -6.23 -8.23 -7.15
CA LYS A 233 -6.49 -9.13 -8.30
C LYS A 233 -7.87 -9.81 -8.22
N ILE A 234 -8.37 -10.00 -7.00
CA ILE A 234 -9.67 -10.64 -6.74
C ILE A 234 -10.81 -9.67 -7.06
N TYR A 235 -10.72 -8.41 -6.64
CA TYR A 235 -11.76 -7.43 -6.93
C TYR A 235 -11.87 -7.06 -8.41
N TRP A 236 -10.83 -7.24 -9.22
CA TRP A 236 -10.88 -6.83 -10.62
C TRP A 236 -11.26 -8.03 -11.51
N THR A 237 -12.39 -7.93 -12.21
CA THR A 237 -12.80 -8.86 -13.29
C THR A 237 -12.78 -8.15 -14.63
N ARG A 238 -13.13 -8.87 -15.71
CA ARG A 238 -13.48 -8.27 -17.00
C ARG A 238 -14.60 -7.21 -16.86
N ASP A 239 -15.48 -7.41 -15.89
CA ASP A 239 -16.67 -6.57 -15.66
C ASP A 239 -16.40 -5.44 -14.63
N GLY A 240 -15.15 -5.24 -14.22
CA GLY A 240 -14.72 -4.14 -13.35
C GLY A 240 -14.55 -4.51 -11.87
N ASP A 241 -14.67 -3.50 -10.99
CA ASP A 241 -14.42 -3.60 -9.55
C ASP A 241 -15.59 -4.24 -8.79
N GLN A 242 -15.35 -5.42 -8.21
CA GLN A 242 -16.32 -6.27 -7.52
C GLN A 242 -16.47 -5.97 -6.02
N ARG A 243 -15.85 -4.91 -5.47
CA ARG A 243 -16.03 -4.54 -4.05
C ARG A 243 -17.50 -4.35 -3.65
N HIS A 244 -18.33 -3.83 -4.56
CA HIS A 244 -19.76 -3.67 -4.33
C HIS A 244 -20.51 -4.99 -4.12
N ILE A 245 -20.03 -6.10 -4.67
CA ILE A 245 -20.61 -7.43 -4.41
C ILE A 245 -20.42 -7.77 -2.94
N VAL A 246 -19.22 -7.55 -2.41
CA VAL A 246 -18.91 -7.79 -0.99
C VAL A 246 -19.76 -6.88 -0.11
N SER A 247 -19.82 -5.58 -0.41
CA SER A 247 -20.63 -4.62 0.37
C SER A 247 -22.12 -4.97 0.36
N ARG A 248 -22.71 -5.25 -0.82
CA ARG A 248 -24.11 -5.68 -0.93
C ARG A 248 -24.37 -6.96 -0.15
N ARG A 249 -23.44 -7.92 -0.25
CA ARG A 249 -23.56 -9.20 0.44
C ARG A 249 -23.50 -9.03 1.96
N ILE A 250 -22.68 -8.12 2.47
CA ILE A 250 -22.65 -7.77 3.90
C ILE A 250 -24.00 -7.19 4.34
N GLU A 251 -24.59 -6.28 3.56
CA GLU A 251 -25.91 -5.69 3.83
C GLU A 251 -27.02 -6.77 3.86
N GLU A 252 -27.02 -7.71 2.91
CA GLU A 252 -27.96 -8.85 2.88
C GLU A 252 -27.83 -9.76 4.10
N LEU A 253 -26.62 -9.88 4.66
CA LEU A 253 -26.35 -10.66 5.86
C LEU A 253 -26.77 -9.93 7.15
N GLY A 254 -27.20 -8.67 7.05
CA GLY A 254 -27.81 -7.92 8.15
C GLY A 254 -26.83 -7.39 9.20
N GLY A 255 -25.57 -7.16 8.84
CA GLY A 255 -24.53 -6.75 9.78
C GLY A 255 -23.29 -6.18 9.09
N GLY A 256 -22.16 -6.24 9.77
CA GLY A 256 -20.89 -5.70 9.27
C GLY A 256 -20.16 -4.86 10.31
N GLU A 257 -18.86 -5.06 10.44
CA GLU A 257 -18.01 -4.10 11.15
C GLU A 257 -18.12 -2.73 10.43
N PRO A 258 -18.66 -1.68 11.10
CA PRO A 258 -19.04 -0.44 10.43
C PRO A 258 -17.89 0.23 9.68
N TRP A 259 -16.70 0.28 10.25
CA TRP A 259 -15.57 0.97 9.63
C TRP A 259 -15.11 0.29 8.34
N LEU A 260 -14.96 -1.03 8.33
CA LEU A 260 -14.60 -1.85 7.17
C LEU A 260 -15.66 -1.75 6.07
N VAL A 261 -16.95 -1.74 6.42
CA VAL A 261 -18.04 -1.57 5.46
C VAL A 261 -17.94 -0.21 4.76
N ARG A 262 -17.68 0.87 5.52
CA ARG A 262 -17.49 2.21 4.96
C ARG A 262 -16.24 2.29 4.09
N MET A 263 -15.13 1.71 4.51
CA MET A 263 -13.91 1.65 3.70
C MET A 263 -14.12 0.91 2.37
N LEU A 264 -14.82 -0.24 2.39
CA LEU A 264 -15.10 -1.00 1.17
C LEU A 264 -16.01 -0.25 0.19
N ARG A 265 -17.09 0.38 0.70
CA ARG A 265 -18.02 1.16 -0.12
C ARG A 265 -17.38 2.42 -0.67
N GLY A 266 -16.72 3.20 0.18
CA GLY A 266 -16.00 4.42 -0.22
C GLY A 266 -14.96 4.12 -1.29
N HIS A 267 -14.19 3.05 -1.14
CA HIS A 267 -13.21 2.63 -2.15
C HIS A 267 -13.89 2.17 -3.45
N HIS A 268 -15.01 1.47 -3.40
CA HIS A 268 -15.76 1.09 -4.60
C HIS A 268 -16.20 2.34 -5.40
N GLU A 269 -16.82 3.29 -4.71
CA GLU A 269 -17.30 4.54 -5.32
C GLU A 269 -16.15 5.37 -5.87
N TYR A 270 -15.05 5.51 -5.11
CA TYR A 270 -13.83 6.18 -5.57
C TYR A 270 -13.29 5.57 -6.88
N ARG A 271 -13.30 4.23 -7.00
CA ARG A 271 -12.84 3.54 -8.22
C ARG A 271 -13.81 3.70 -9.38
N ARG A 272 -15.12 3.71 -9.11
CA ARG A 272 -16.15 3.98 -10.13
C ARG A 272 -16.06 5.40 -10.67
N ALA A 273 -15.73 6.39 -9.84
CA ALA A 273 -15.49 7.74 -10.33
C ALA A 273 -14.43 7.74 -11.43
N TRP A 274 -13.26 7.17 -11.15
CA TRP A 274 -12.17 7.07 -12.12
C TRP A 274 -12.52 6.24 -13.36
N ALA A 275 -13.36 5.20 -13.21
CA ALA A 275 -13.84 4.41 -14.33
C ALA A 275 -14.76 5.23 -15.25
N ASP A 276 -15.71 5.99 -14.69
CA ASP A 276 -16.65 6.83 -15.42
C ASP A 276 -15.94 8.02 -16.10
N ARG A 277 -14.97 8.64 -15.42
CA ARG A 277 -14.12 9.70 -16.00
C ARG A 277 -13.28 9.19 -17.18
N GLY A 278 -12.79 7.95 -17.05
CA GLY A 278 -11.80 7.38 -17.95
C GLY A 278 -10.38 7.90 -17.73
N GLY A 279 -9.43 7.30 -18.46
CA GLY A 279 -7.98 7.61 -18.37
C GLY A 279 -7.51 8.78 -19.24
N GLY A 280 -8.42 9.45 -19.94
CA GLY A 280 -8.09 10.56 -20.83
C GLY A 280 -7.64 11.84 -20.09
N PHE A 281 -7.07 12.77 -20.86
CA PHE A 281 -6.79 14.12 -20.38
C PHE A 281 -8.09 14.86 -20.03
N ALA A 282 -8.04 15.84 -19.13
CA ALA A 282 -9.23 16.53 -18.65
C ALA A 282 -10.09 17.15 -19.78
N ASN A 283 -9.45 17.62 -20.85
CA ASN A 283 -10.11 18.17 -22.03
C ASN A 283 -10.71 17.13 -22.97
N THR A 284 -10.48 15.83 -22.74
CA THR A 284 -11.05 14.72 -23.52
C THR A 284 -12.16 13.98 -22.78
N VAL A 285 -12.43 14.31 -21.53
CA VAL A 285 -13.50 13.70 -20.72
C VAL A 285 -14.85 14.27 -21.14
N THR A 286 -15.84 13.40 -21.36
CA THR A 286 -17.20 13.81 -21.76
C THR A 286 -17.96 14.46 -20.60
N PRO A 287 -19.01 15.26 -20.86
CA PRO A 287 -19.88 15.78 -19.81
C PRO A 287 -20.47 14.67 -18.90
N GLU A 288 -20.85 13.54 -19.49
CA GLU A 288 -21.36 12.38 -18.76
C GLU A 288 -20.28 11.75 -17.87
N GLY A 289 -19.05 11.63 -18.37
CA GLY A 289 -17.91 11.15 -17.58
C GLY A 289 -17.59 12.06 -16.39
N TRP A 290 -17.66 13.38 -16.59
CA TRP A 290 -17.52 14.35 -15.49
C TRP A 290 -18.64 14.25 -14.46
N LYS A 291 -19.88 14.05 -14.90
CA LYS A 291 -21.02 13.85 -14.00
C LYS A 291 -20.84 12.58 -13.17
N GLY A 292 -20.52 11.46 -13.82
CA GLY A 292 -20.26 10.19 -13.13
C GLY A 292 -19.13 10.31 -12.12
N PHE A 293 -18.03 10.96 -12.51
CA PHE A 293 -16.90 11.26 -11.61
C PHE A 293 -17.34 12.02 -10.35
N ALA A 294 -18.11 13.11 -10.52
CA ALA A 294 -18.59 13.91 -9.40
C ALA A 294 -19.57 13.15 -8.50
N ASP A 295 -20.55 12.46 -9.09
CA ASP A 295 -21.57 11.71 -8.34
C ASP A 295 -20.94 10.58 -7.51
N HIS A 296 -19.95 9.89 -8.08
CA HIS A 296 -19.22 8.83 -7.39
C HIS A 296 -18.30 9.36 -6.29
N TYR A 297 -17.58 10.46 -6.52
CA TYR A 297 -16.77 11.08 -5.48
C TYR A 297 -17.59 11.59 -4.30
N ALA A 298 -18.77 12.15 -4.52
CA ALA A 298 -19.65 12.57 -3.43
C ALA A 298 -20.07 11.39 -2.52
N ARG A 299 -20.37 10.22 -3.10
CA ARG A 299 -20.67 8.99 -2.33
C ARG A 299 -19.44 8.44 -1.62
N ALA A 300 -18.28 8.47 -2.30
CA ALA A 300 -17.02 8.05 -1.69
C ALA A 300 -16.66 8.92 -0.49
N GLU A 301 -16.74 10.25 -0.64
CA GLU A 301 -16.46 11.21 0.44
C GLU A 301 -17.36 10.96 1.65
N ALA A 302 -18.67 10.75 1.44
CA ALA A 302 -19.60 10.46 2.53
C ALA A 302 -19.17 9.22 3.33
N ASP A 303 -18.89 8.10 2.66
CA ASP A 303 -18.45 6.88 3.34
C ASP A 303 -17.08 7.06 4.03
N PHE A 304 -16.12 7.77 3.43
CA PHE A 304 -14.82 8.02 4.09
C PHE A 304 -14.91 8.96 5.29
N ARG A 305 -15.77 9.99 5.23
CA ARG A 305 -16.03 10.86 6.40
C ARG A 305 -16.71 10.09 7.53
N GLU A 306 -17.64 9.19 7.21
CA GLU A 306 -18.23 8.31 8.21
C GLU A 306 -17.21 7.33 8.81
N ALA A 307 -16.32 6.75 8.00
CA ALA A 307 -15.22 5.91 8.48
C ALA A 307 -14.29 6.69 9.42
N LEU A 308 -13.93 7.93 9.05
CA LEU A 308 -13.11 8.80 9.89
C LEU A 308 -13.81 9.20 11.20
N ALA A 309 -15.14 9.38 11.19
CA ALA A 309 -15.89 9.66 12.41
C ALA A 309 -15.94 8.46 13.38
N LEU A 310 -15.90 7.23 12.86
CA LEU A 310 -15.83 6.01 13.66
C LEU A 310 -14.45 5.83 14.31
N HIS A 311 -13.38 6.11 13.55
CA HIS A 311 -11.99 6.01 14.00
C HIS A 311 -11.17 7.23 13.55
N PRO A 312 -11.17 8.33 14.34
CA PRO A 312 -10.44 9.56 14.00
C PRO A 312 -8.91 9.39 13.94
N ASP A 313 -8.38 8.35 14.58
CA ASP A 313 -6.96 7.99 14.64
C ASP A 313 -6.52 7.09 13.48
N PHE A 314 -7.44 6.70 12.58
CA PHE A 314 -7.15 5.85 11.43
C PHE A 314 -6.97 6.73 10.20
N PRO A 315 -5.74 6.87 9.65
CA PRO A 315 -5.46 7.76 8.53
C PRO A 315 -5.95 7.19 7.17
N GLU A 316 -6.41 5.95 7.13
CA GLU A 316 -6.77 5.25 5.90
C GLU A 316 -7.92 5.88 5.10
N PRO A 317 -9.00 6.41 5.67
CA PRO A 317 -10.00 7.16 4.92
C PRO A 317 -9.45 8.49 4.38
N ILE A 318 -8.45 9.06 5.07
CA ILE A 318 -7.96 10.41 4.79
C ILE A 318 -7.14 10.44 3.48
N ASP A 319 -6.43 9.37 3.11
CA ASP A 319 -5.70 9.35 1.82
C ASP A 319 -6.62 9.57 0.61
N PHE A 320 -7.85 9.04 0.66
CA PHE A 320 -8.87 9.27 -0.36
C PHE A 320 -9.50 10.66 -0.27
N LEU A 321 -9.66 11.22 0.94
CA LEU A 321 -10.16 12.59 1.13
C LEU A 321 -9.19 13.64 0.57
N ILE A 322 -7.87 13.40 0.68
CA ILE A 322 -6.85 14.23 0.03
C ILE A 322 -7.07 14.22 -1.49
N ASP A 323 -7.21 13.05 -2.11
CA ASP A 323 -7.45 12.91 -3.55
C ASP A 323 -8.73 13.63 -4.01
N ILE A 324 -9.84 13.43 -3.28
CA ILE A 324 -11.14 14.02 -3.61
C ILE A 324 -11.09 15.54 -3.49
N ALA A 325 -10.46 16.07 -2.43
CA ALA A 325 -10.28 17.51 -2.24
C ALA A 325 -9.35 18.13 -3.29
N ALA A 326 -8.24 17.45 -3.62
CA ALA A 326 -7.32 17.89 -4.65
C ALA A 326 -7.97 17.96 -6.05
N ALA A 327 -8.92 17.06 -6.32
CA ALA A 327 -9.72 17.07 -7.53
C ALA A 327 -10.82 18.16 -7.54
N GLY A 328 -11.07 18.84 -6.41
CA GLY A 328 -12.08 19.90 -6.28
C GLY A 328 -13.51 19.39 -6.14
N HIS A 329 -13.69 18.19 -5.58
CA HIS A 329 -14.98 17.50 -5.47
C HIS A 329 -15.42 17.24 -4.03
N ASN A 330 -14.67 17.73 -3.04
CA ASN A 330 -15.09 17.61 -1.65
C ASN A 330 -16.22 18.60 -1.33
N SER A 331 -17.13 18.17 -0.46
CA SER A 331 -18.32 18.92 -0.03
C SER A 331 -18.04 19.95 1.06
N GLY A 332 -16.93 19.80 1.78
CA GLY A 332 -16.52 20.70 2.85
C GLY A 332 -15.53 21.78 2.43
N SER A 333 -15.11 22.59 3.41
CA SER A 333 -14.14 23.67 3.20
C SER A 333 -12.68 23.21 3.33
N GLU A 334 -12.45 21.99 3.81
CA GLU A 334 -11.12 21.42 4.01
C GLU A 334 -10.38 21.31 2.68
N THR A 335 -9.12 21.71 2.66
CA THR A 335 -8.24 21.53 1.50
C THR A 335 -7.57 20.15 1.54
N ASP A 336 -6.97 19.76 0.43
CA ASP A 336 -6.05 18.61 0.38
C ASP A 336 -4.93 18.70 1.42
N TYR A 337 -4.46 19.92 1.72
CA TYR A 337 -3.49 20.17 2.78
C TYR A 337 -4.07 19.98 4.20
N ASP A 338 -5.30 20.41 4.44
CA ASP A 338 -5.95 20.21 5.76
C ASP A 338 -6.12 18.72 6.04
N TRP A 339 -6.52 17.94 5.03
CA TRP A 339 -6.58 16.48 5.14
C TRP A 339 -5.19 15.85 5.32
N PHE A 340 -4.19 16.31 4.57
CA PHE A 340 -2.82 15.85 4.75
C PHE A 340 -2.34 16.06 6.19
N ARG A 341 -2.57 17.25 6.76
CA ARG A 341 -2.23 17.55 8.16
C ARG A 341 -2.93 16.61 9.14
N LEU A 342 -4.21 16.31 8.92
CA LEU A 342 -4.95 15.39 9.77
C LEU A 342 -4.40 13.95 9.69
N ALA A 343 -4.02 13.49 8.50
CA ALA A 343 -3.42 12.16 8.33
C ALA A 343 -2.08 12.03 9.05
N VAL A 344 -1.21 13.05 8.95
CA VAL A 344 0.10 13.02 9.60
C VAL A 344 0.03 13.28 11.11
N ASP A 345 -1.03 13.93 11.60
CA ASP A 345 -1.33 14.02 13.03
C ASP A 345 -1.73 12.65 13.61
N ALA A 346 -2.52 11.87 12.86
CA ALA A 346 -2.90 10.51 13.24
C ALA A 346 -1.72 9.50 13.15
N GLN A 347 -0.93 9.58 12.09
CA GLN A 347 0.28 8.79 11.91
C GLN A 347 1.32 9.55 11.09
N ILE A 348 2.38 10.01 11.76
CA ILE A 348 3.38 10.93 11.20
C ILE A 348 4.09 10.40 9.95
N ASP A 349 4.25 9.08 9.84
CA ASP A 349 4.90 8.39 8.73
C ASP A 349 3.91 7.66 7.81
N TYR A 350 2.64 8.09 7.76
CA TYR A 350 1.62 7.47 6.92
C TYR A 350 1.86 7.75 5.41
N TRP A 351 2.60 6.84 4.78
CA TRP A 351 3.05 6.96 3.38
C TRP A 351 1.97 7.39 2.36
N PRO A 352 0.73 6.83 2.37
CA PRO A 352 -0.27 7.19 1.37
C PRO A 352 -0.64 8.67 1.36
N ALA A 353 -0.64 9.35 2.51
CA ALA A 353 -0.93 10.78 2.58
C ALA A 353 0.16 11.64 1.91
N TYR A 354 1.44 11.38 2.23
CA TYR A 354 2.57 12.04 1.56
C TYR A 354 2.55 11.80 0.05
N LYS A 355 2.30 10.55 -0.36
CA LYS A 355 2.19 10.16 -1.77
C LYS A 355 1.10 10.94 -2.51
N SER A 356 -0.12 10.97 -1.95
CA SER A 356 -1.24 11.69 -2.57
C SER A 356 -0.96 13.20 -2.62
N PHE A 357 -0.56 13.79 -1.49
CA PHE A 357 -0.38 15.22 -1.38
C PHE A 357 0.71 15.75 -2.33
N VAL A 358 1.87 15.07 -2.38
CA VAL A 358 2.94 15.45 -3.32
C VAL A 358 2.50 15.23 -4.75
N PHE A 359 1.82 14.12 -5.06
CA PHE A 359 1.35 13.84 -6.42
C PHE A 359 0.45 14.95 -6.95
N HIS A 360 -0.50 15.43 -6.13
CA HIS A 360 -1.43 16.51 -6.47
C HIS A 360 -0.81 17.92 -6.41
N THR A 361 0.38 18.06 -5.83
CA THR A 361 1.15 19.33 -5.84
C THR A 361 2.10 19.44 -7.06
N LEU A 362 2.16 18.42 -7.91
CA LEU A 362 2.97 18.49 -9.13
C LEU A 362 2.41 19.53 -10.13
N PRO A 363 3.25 20.19 -10.96
CA PRO A 363 2.82 21.32 -11.78
C PRO A 363 1.68 21.03 -12.75
N ARG A 364 1.57 19.79 -13.24
CA ARG A 364 0.47 19.37 -14.11
C ARG A 364 -0.92 19.39 -13.44
N TRP A 365 -0.97 19.44 -12.11
CA TRP A 365 -2.19 19.60 -11.32
C TRP A 365 -2.34 21.02 -10.74
N GLY A 366 -1.52 21.97 -11.17
CA GLY A 366 -1.62 23.37 -10.77
C GLY A 366 -0.77 23.77 -9.57
N GLY A 367 0.08 22.88 -9.06
CA GLY A 367 1.10 23.25 -8.07
C GLY A 367 2.32 23.96 -8.69
N THR A 368 3.28 24.38 -7.85
CA THR A 368 4.50 25.07 -8.30
C THR A 368 5.77 24.38 -7.81
N PRO A 369 6.91 24.56 -8.51
CA PRO A 369 8.21 24.07 -8.04
C PRO A 369 8.57 24.55 -6.63
N GLU A 370 8.18 25.77 -6.26
CA GLU A 370 8.42 26.33 -4.93
C GLU A 370 7.63 25.59 -3.83
N GLN A 371 6.39 25.18 -4.12
CA GLN A 371 5.60 24.37 -3.19
C GLN A 371 6.22 23.00 -2.99
N LEU A 372 6.66 22.36 -4.08
CA LEU A 372 7.35 21.07 -4.02
C LEU A 372 8.68 21.16 -3.25
N ALA A 373 9.47 22.21 -3.47
CA ALA A 373 10.70 22.46 -2.72
C ALA A 373 10.41 22.64 -1.23
N HIS A 374 9.35 23.38 -0.88
CA HIS A 374 8.93 23.51 0.51
C HIS A 374 8.56 22.16 1.12
N ILE A 375 7.77 21.33 0.41
CA ILE A 375 7.40 19.99 0.89
C ILE A 375 8.63 19.10 1.09
N LEU A 376 9.58 19.11 0.16
CA LEU A 376 10.81 18.33 0.29
C LEU A 376 11.65 18.79 1.50
N ASN A 377 11.76 20.09 1.75
CA ASN A 377 12.45 20.62 2.93
C ASN A 377 11.73 20.20 4.21
N MET A 378 10.41 20.40 4.28
CA MET A 378 9.57 19.99 5.41
C MET A 378 9.79 18.51 5.79
N ILE A 379 9.88 17.61 4.80
CA ILE A 379 10.09 16.17 5.05
C ILE A 379 11.55 15.87 5.40
N SER A 380 12.52 16.46 4.69
CA SER A 380 13.94 16.11 4.85
C SER A 380 14.62 16.76 6.05
N GLU A 381 14.07 17.86 6.57
CA GLU A 381 14.53 18.54 7.80
C GLU A 381 13.92 17.93 9.07
N ASN A 382 12.94 17.04 8.92
CA ASN A 382 12.38 16.31 10.03
C ASN A 382 13.36 15.20 10.48
N GLU A 383 13.77 15.21 11.74
CA GLU A 383 14.79 14.30 12.29
C GLU A 383 14.21 12.99 12.89
N ARG A 384 12.97 12.60 12.55
CA ARG A 384 12.34 11.34 12.96
C ARG A 384 12.95 10.13 12.23
N PHE A 385 14.26 9.93 12.38
CA PHE A 385 15.05 8.84 11.80
C PHE A 385 14.72 7.46 12.38
N ASP A 386 13.92 7.40 13.44
CA ASP A 386 13.26 6.17 13.94
C ASP A 386 12.05 5.77 13.06
N THR A 387 11.62 6.63 12.13
CA THR A 387 10.53 6.38 11.18
C THR A 387 11.03 6.41 9.73
N ARG A 388 10.19 6.04 8.77
CA ARG A 388 10.54 6.14 7.33
C ARG A 388 10.42 7.55 6.76
N LEU A 389 9.87 8.50 7.53
CA LEU A 389 9.48 9.82 7.06
C LEU A 389 10.62 10.55 6.30
N PRO A 390 11.84 10.70 6.82
CA PRO A 390 12.93 11.34 6.07
C PRO A 390 13.18 10.72 4.70
N ARG A 391 12.98 9.39 4.55
CA ARG A 391 13.22 8.68 3.28
C ARG A 391 12.15 9.00 2.22
N TYR A 392 10.97 9.46 2.62
CA TYR A 392 9.93 9.88 1.67
C TYR A 392 10.39 11.06 0.81
N ALA A 393 11.25 11.94 1.32
CA ALA A 393 11.85 13.01 0.52
C ALA A 393 12.65 12.46 -0.67
N LEU A 394 13.40 11.36 -0.49
CA LEU A 394 14.15 10.73 -1.59
C LEU A 394 13.19 10.23 -2.68
N TYR A 395 12.12 9.53 -2.28
CA TYR A 395 11.11 9.06 -3.23
C TYR A 395 10.43 10.21 -3.98
N HIS A 396 10.02 11.26 -3.27
CA HIS A 396 9.35 12.41 -3.86
C HIS A 396 10.27 13.18 -4.78
N TYR A 397 11.54 13.33 -4.43
CA TYR A 397 12.55 13.90 -5.30
C TYR A 397 12.63 13.13 -6.64
N ARG A 398 12.71 11.79 -6.59
CA ARG A 398 12.69 10.94 -7.80
C ARG A 398 11.39 11.06 -8.60
N THR A 399 10.26 11.22 -7.91
CA THR A 399 8.95 11.41 -8.55
C THR A 399 8.90 12.75 -9.30
N ILE A 400 9.35 13.83 -8.66
CA ILE A 400 9.42 15.17 -9.26
C ILE A 400 10.38 15.18 -10.45
N ALA A 401 11.54 14.54 -10.31
CA ALA A 401 12.51 14.32 -11.38
C ALA A 401 11.89 13.64 -12.61
N SER A 402 11.17 12.53 -12.40
CA SER A 402 10.50 11.78 -13.46
C SER A 402 9.36 12.56 -14.13
N ASP A 403 8.55 13.26 -13.32
CA ASP A 403 7.44 14.07 -13.84
C ASP A 403 7.94 15.21 -14.73
N ARG A 404 9.06 15.84 -14.36
CA ARG A 404 9.72 16.87 -15.18
C ARG A 404 10.18 16.35 -16.54
N LEU A 405 10.74 15.14 -16.59
CA LEU A 405 11.19 14.52 -17.84
C LEU A 405 10.00 14.18 -18.75
N THR A 406 8.86 13.81 -18.16
CA THR A 406 7.66 13.39 -18.90
C THR A 406 6.81 14.59 -19.35
N TYR A 407 6.72 15.64 -18.53
CA TYR A 407 5.88 16.81 -18.77
C TYR A 407 6.73 18.09 -18.73
N PRO A 408 7.25 18.58 -19.87
CA PRO A 408 7.97 19.85 -19.93
C PRO A 408 7.00 21.03 -19.69
N GLY A 409 6.74 21.33 -18.41
CA GLY A 409 5.89 22.42 -17.92
C GLY A 409 6.68 23.57 -17.29
N PRO A 410 6.06 24.43 -16.44
CA PRO A 410 6.69 25.63 -15.87
C PRO A 410 7.68 25.29 -14.74
N TRP A 411 8.69 24.47 -15.05
CA TRP A 411 9.78 24.09 -14.15
C TRP A 411 10.84 25.20 -13.96
N THR A 412 10.61 26.39 -14.52
CA THR A 412 11.57 27.51 -14.51
C THR A 412 10.95 28.79 -13.96
N ARG A 413 11.08 29.01 -12.64
CA ARG A 413 10.98 30.37 -12.09
C ARG A 413 11.72 30.64 -10.77
N ARG A 414 12.95 30.12 -10.59
CA ARG A 414 13.98 30.69 -9.67
C ARG A 414 15.34 29.95 -9.72
N GLY A 415 15.91 29.77 -10.91
CA GLY A 415 17.34 29.43 -11.04
C GLY A 415 17.80 28.04 -10.58
N ILE A 416 16.93 27.17 -10.07
CA ILE A 416 17.32 25.78 -9.81
C ILE A 416 17.31 25.02 -11.15
N THR A 417 18.49 24.89 -11.73
CA THR A 417 18.70 24.09 -12.93
C THR A 417 18.80 22.61 -12.51
N LEU A 418 17.67 22.00 -12.10
CA LEU A 418 17.66 20.57 -11.77
C LEU A 418 17.88 19.75 -13.06
N HIS A 419 19.13 19.46 -13.41
CA HIS A 419 19.37 18.11 -13.90
C HIS A 419 19.02 17.21 -12.71
N PRO A 420 18.08 16.27 -12.82
CA PRO A 420 17.50 15.63 -11.64
C PRO A 420 18.54 14.94 -10.77
N TRP A 421 19.69 14.58 -11.34
CA TRP A 421 20.78 13.90 -10.66
C TRP A 421 22.10 14.69 -10.66
N ARG A 422 22.09 15.99 -11.00
CA ARG A 422 23.32 16.82 -10.95
C ARG A 422 23.10 18.17 -10.27
N ASP A 423 22.02 18.28 -9.50
CA ASP A 423 21.75 19.45 -8.67
C ASP A 423 22.46 19.28 -7.31
N PRO A 424 23.41 20.16 -6.94
CA PRO A 424 24.05 20.14 -5.63
C PRO A 424 23.07 20.19 -4.47
N ASP A 425 21.96 20.92 -4.62
CA ASP A 425 20.93 21.04 -3.58
C ASP A 425 20.17 19.71 -3.40
N GLY A 426 19.97 18.98 -4.50
CA GLY A 426 19.39 17.64 -4.48
C GLY A 426 20.28 16.63 -3.75
N TRP A 427 21.58 16.62 -4.04
CA TRP A 427 22.53 15.73 -3.35
C TRP A 427 22.60 16.02 -1.84
N ALA A 428 22.55 17.29 -1.44
CA ALA A 428 22.57 17.68 -0.03
C ALA A 428 21.38 17.11 0.78
N ILE A 429 20.21 16.95 0.15
CA ILE A 429 19.04 16.28 0.76
C ILE A 429 19.33 14.80 0.96
N PHE A 430 19.81 14.11 -0.08
CA PHE A 430 20.11 12.67 -0.04
C PHE A 430 21.13 12.34 1.03
N ARG A 431 22.27 13.03 1.00
CA ARG A 431 23.36 12.85 1.97
C ARG A 431 22.87 13.02 3.40
N ARG A 432 22.14 14.12 3.68
CA ARG A 432 21.62 14.42 5.02
C ARG A 432 20.74 13.28 5.56
N ILE A 433 19.86 12.74 4.72
CA ILE A 433 18.95 11.67 5.11
C ILE A 433 19.71 10.38 5.41
N TYR A 434 20.62 9.96 4.52
CA TYR A 434 21.43 8.76 4.74
C TYR A 434 22.32 8.89 5.98
N GLU A 435 23.09 9.98 6.09
CA GLU A 435 23.93 10.24 7.26
C GLU A 435 23.12 10.37 8.55
N GLY A 436 21.87 10.87 8.47
CA GLY A 436 20.96 10.96 9.61
C GLY A 436 20.55 9.58 10.14
N TYR A 437 20.09 8.68 9.26
CA TYR A 437 19.79 7.31 9.64
C TYR A 437 21.02 6.53 10.14
N LEU A 438 22.17 6.67 9.46
CA LEU A 438 23.40 5.97 9.85
C LEU A 438 23.94 6.43 11.21
N ARG A 439 23.74 7.71 11.57
CA ARG A 439 24.12 8.26 12.88
C ARG A 439 23.04 8.10 13.96
N HIS A 440 21.83 7.67 13.61
CA HIS A 440 20.75 7.52 14.58
C HIS A 440 21.11 6.42 15.61
N PRO A 441 21.09 6.74 16.91
CA PRO A 441 21.56 5.81 17.94
C PRO A 441 20.57 4.67 18.23
N GLY A 442 19.30 4.85 17.87
CA GLY A 442 18.22 3.89 18.10
C GLY A 442 17.99 2.92 16.94
N PRO A 443 16.96 2.07 17.05
CA PRO A 443 16.49 1.27 15.93
C PRO A 443 16.01 2.18 14.80
N ILE A 444 16.29 1.78 13.56
CA ILE A 444 15.82 2.43 12.34
C ILE A 444 14.95 1.43 11.55
N PRO A 445 14.03 1.90 10.68
CA PRO A 445 13.08 1.01 9.99
C PRO A 445 13.68 0.31 8.75
N PHE A 446 15.00 0.16 8.71
CA PHE A 446 15.76 -0.39 7.58
C PHE A 446 16.88 -1.31 8.07
N ASP A 447 17.19 -2.32 7.28
CA ASP A 447 18.49 -2.98 7.39
C ASP A 447 19.61 -1.98 7.04
N ARG A 448 20.66 -1.94 7.86
CA ARG A 448 21.76 -0.98 7.69
C ARG A 448 22.57 -1.24 6.42
N SER A 449 22.70 -2.50 6.02
CA SER A 449 23.43 -2.89 4.81
C SER A 449 22.63 -2.47 3.57
N GLU A 450 21.32 -2.69 3.56
CA GLU A 450 20.43 -2.20 2.50
C GLU A 450 20.48 -0.67 2.38
N LEU A 451 20.42 0.04 3.51
CA LEU A 451 20.52 1.50 3.54
C LEU A 451 21.86 2.00 2.96
N LEU A 452 22.96 1.33 3.29
CA LEU A 452 24.29 1.65 2.76
C LEU A 452 24.38 1.40 1.25
N MET A 453 23.83 0.30 0.77
CA MET A 453 23.78 -0.01 -0.66
C MET A 453 22.97 1.02 -1.44
N ASP A 454 21.84 1.46 -0.89
CA ASP A 454 21.06 2.54 -1.48
C ASP A 454 21.84 3.87 -1.52
N TYR A 455 22.57 4.18 -0.44
CA TYR A 455 23.39 5.39 -0.36
C TYR A 455 24.51 5.39 -1.41
N LEU A 456 25.20 4.26 -1.57
CA LEU A 456 26.22 4.07 -2.61
C LEU A 456 25.63 4.21 -4.01
N ASN A 457 24.48 3.58 -4.26
CA ASN A 457 23.79 3.66 -5.55
C ASN A 457 23.37 5.11 -5.87
N ASP A 458 22.86 5.86 -4.90
CA ASP A 458 22.49 7.25 -5.10
C ASP A 458 23.71 8.17 -5.26
N ALA A 459 24.79 7.96 -4.50
CA ALA A 459 26.05 8.68 -4.71
C ALA A 459 26.58 8.49 -6.14
N HIS A 460 26.47 7.27 -6.68
CA HIS A 460 26.80 6.98 -8.06
C HIS A 460 25.84 7.69 -9.04
N GLN A 461 24.53 7.62 -8.83
CA GLN A 461 23.54 8.27 -9.69
C GLN A 461 23.70 9.79 -9.74
N PHE A 462 24.09 10.40 -8.61
CA PHE A 462 24.36 11.84 -8.50
C PHE A 462 25.75 12.27 -8.97
N ASP A 463 26.55 11.36 -9.53
CA ASP A 463 27.92 11.61 -9.99
C ASP A 463 28.81 12.18 -8.86
N GLN A 464 28.75 11.54 -7.68
CA GLN A 464 29.52 11.90 -6.47
C GLN A 464 30.62 10.86 -6.18
N PRO A 465 31.67 10.75 -7.03
CA PRO A 465 32.69 9.71 -6.89
C PRO A 465 33.51 9.82 -5.59
N ALA A 466 33.78 11.05 -5.12
CA ALA A 466 34.50 11.26 -3.87
C ALA A 466 33.70 10.76 -2.65
N GLU A 467 32.39 11.00 -2.66
CA GLU A 467 31.51 10.48 -1.62
C GLU A 467 31.40 8.96 -1.69
N PHE A 468 31.21 8.40 -2.89
CA PHE A 468 31.12 6.96 -3.08
C PHE A 468 32.31 6.23 -2.47
N LEU A 469 33.54 6.73 -2.72
CA LEU A 469 34.75 6.19 -2.12
C LEU A 469 34.77 6.35 -0.60
N ARG A 470 34.37 7.52 -0.07
CA ARG A 470 34.28 7.77 1.37
C ARG A 470 33.35 6.77 2.06
N ILE A 471 32.16 6.55 1.51
CA ILE A 471 31.17 5.62 2.06
C ILE A 471 31.72 4.19 2.08
N LEU A 472 32.39 3.76 1.01
CA LEU A 472 33.04 2.45 0.97
C LEU A 472 34.13 2.35 2.05
N ASP A 473 35.01 3.35 2.15
CA ASP A 473 36.12 3.32 3.12
C ASP A 473 35.63 3.31 4.58
N GLU A 474 34.56 4.03 4.89
CA GLU A 474 33.99 4.11 6.24
C GLU A 474 33.24 2.84 6.67
N HIS A 475 32.75 2.04 5.71
CA HIS A 475 31.84 0.93 5.97
C HIS A 475 32.27 -0.43 5.38
N ALA A 476 33.51 -0.56 4.86
CA ALA A 476 34.06 -1.80 4.31
C ALA A 476 34.38 -2.91 5.35
N GLY A 477 33.71 -2.90 6.51
CA GLY A 477 33.95 -3.80 7.64
C GLY A 477 33.12 -5.07 7.64
#